data_AF-A1RUC3-F1
#
_entry.id   AF-A1RUC3-F1
#
_cell.length_a   1.000
_cell.length_b   1.000
_cell.length_c   1.000
_cell.angle_alpha   90.00
_cell.angle_beta   90.00
_cell.angle_gamma   90.00
#
_symmetry.space_group_name_H-M   'P 1'
#
loop_
_entity.id
_entity.type
_entity.pdbx_description
1 polymer ?
#
loop_
_entity_poly.entity_id
_entity_poly.type
_entity_poly.pdbx_seq_one_letter_code
_entity_poly.pdbx_strand_id
1 'polypeptide(L)'
;MFLRSALELARKLGAFTAAQAASYLGISLEEVERRLDKLVEGGALRAVVIAGVKFYYRDPQTAAEVILDSVDISTLPREEREKLMRL
;
A
#
# COMPACT_ATOMS: atom_id res chain seq x y z
N MET A 1 -0.22 -11.79 16.78
CA MET A 1 0.67 -12.26 15.71
C MET A 1 0.51 -11.43 14.44
N PHE A 2 -0.71 -11.34 13.88
CA PHE A 2 -1.01 -10.60 12.65
C PHE A 2 -0.53 -9.14 12.63
N LEU A 3 -0.80 -8.35 13.68
CA LEU A 3 -0.36 -6.95 13.77
C LEU A 3 1.14 -6.78 13.55
N ARG A 4 1.97 -7.61 14.20
CA ARG A 4 3.43 -7.53 14.06
C ARG A 4 3.86 -7.82 12.63
N SER A 5 3.30 -8.85 12.01
CA SER A 5 3.60 -9.22 10.62
C SER A 5 3.17 -8.14 9.61
N ALA A 6 2.02 -7.51 9.82
CA ALA A 6 1.55 -6.42 8.96
C ALA A 6 2.43 -5.16 9.09
N LEU A 7 2.86 -4.81 10.31
CA LEU A 7 3.80 -3.72 10.52
C LEU A 7 5.20 -4.03 9.96
N GLU A 8 5.62 -5.29 10.02
CA GLU A 8 6.87 -5.72 9.40
C GLU A 8 6.82 -5.62 7.87
N LEU A 9 5.70 -6.01 7.25
CA LEU A 9 5.45 -5.80 5.82
C LEU A 9 5.49 -4.32 5.45
N ALA A 10 4.79 -3.45 6.22
CA ALA A 10 4.82 -2.01 6.00
C ALA A 10 6.25 -1.45 6.06
N ARG A 11 7.06 -1.93 7.01
CA ARG A 11 8.45 -1.50 7.15
C ARG A 11 9.35 -2.00 6.03
N LYS A 12 9.15 -3.24 5.56
CA LYS A 12 9.97 -3.85 4.50
C LYS A 12 9.64 -3.32 3.11
N LEU A 13 8.36 -3.07 2.85
CA LEU A 13 7.85 -2.75 1.52
C LEU A 13 7.41 -1.29 1.38
N GLY A 14 7.37 -0.51 2.45
CA GLY A 14 6.79 0.85 2.47
C GLY A 14 5.26 0.84 2.40
N ALA A 15 4.72 0.26 1.33
CA ALA A 15 3.31 0.01 1.10
C ALA A 15 3.08 -1.40 0.54
N PHE A 16 1.93 -2.01 0.83
CA PHE A 16 1.60 -3.35 0.32
C PHE A 16 0.09 -3.54 0.11
N THR A 17 -0.27 -4.49 -0.74
CA THR A 17 -1.67 -4.86 -1.00
C THR A 17 -2.12 -6.03 -0.12
N ALA A 18 -3.43 -6.23 0.01
CA ALA A 18 -3.96 -7.39 0.72
C ALA A 18 -3.53 -8.73 0.08
N ALA A 19 -3.36 -8.78 -1.25
CA ALA A 19 -2.86 -9.95 -1.94
C ALA A 19 -1.40 -10.29 -1.57
N GLN A 20 -0.52 -9.28 -1.48
CA GLN A 20 0.85 -9.47 -1.01
C GLN A 20 0.90 -9.97 0.43
N ALA A 21 0.05 -9.41 1.31
CA ALA A 21 -0.06 -9.87 2.69
C ALA A 21 -0.66 -11.29 2.81
N ALA A 22 -1.65 -11.64 2.00
CA ALA A 22 -2.23 -12.99 1.96
C ALA A 22 -1.19 -14.03 1.52
N SER A 23 -0.43 -13.72 0.48
CA SER A 23 0.70 -14.55 0.03
C SER A 23 1.76 -14.72 1.13
N TYR A 24 2.12 -13.63 1.81
CA TYR A 24 3.12 -13.66 2.88
C TYR A 24 2.67 -14.44 4.13
N LEU A 25 1.38 -14.36 4.48
CA LEU A 25 0.84 -14.91 5.72
C LEU A 25 0.21 -16.30 5.56
N GLY A 26 0.01 -16.76 4.32
CA GLY A 26 -0.61 -18.08 4.05
C GLY A 26 -2.07 -18.16 4.48
N ILE A 27 -2.81 -17.06 4.40
CA ILE A 27 -4.25 -16.99 4.76
C ILE A 27 -5.06 -16.37 3.61
N SER A 28 -6.39 -16.56 3.62
CA SER A 28 -7.27 -16.10 2.54
C SER A 28 -7.27 -14.58 2.39
N LEU A 29 -7.48 -14.11 1.16
CA LEU A 29 -7.51 -12.68 0.83
C LEU A 29 -8.58 -11.95 1.66
N GLU A 30 -9.80 -12.48 1.71
CA GLU A 30 -10.91 -11.90 2.47
C GLU A 30 -10.57 -11.75 3.97
N GLU A 31 -9.93 -12.76 4.56
CA GLU A 31 -9.51 -12.71 5.97
C GLU A 31 -8.44 -11.65 6.20
N VAL A 32 -7.50 -11.50 5.27
CA VAL A 32 -6.45 -10.48 5.34
C VAL A 32 -7.04 -9.09 5.21
N GLU A 33 -7.91 -8.85 4.22
CA GLU A 33 -8.56 -7.55 4.02
C GLU A 33 -9.29 -7.11 5.28
N ARG A 34 -10.16 -7.98 5.81
CA ARG A 34 -10.90 -7.70 7.05
C ARG A 34 -9.97 -7.36 8.22
N ARG A 35 -8.84 -8.06 8.36
CA ARG A 35 -7.90 -7.80 9.45
C ARG A 35 -7.10 -6.52 9.23
N LEU A 36 -6.65 -6.24 8.01
CA LEU A 36 -5.95 -5.00 7.67
C LEU A 36 -6.86 -3.80 7.87
N ASP A 37 -8.14 -3.91 7.52
CA ASP A 37 -9.12 -2.84 7.74
C ASP A 37 -9.31 -2.52 9.22
N LYS A 38 -9.38 -3.54 10.08
CA LYS A 38 -9.36 -3.32 11.55
C LYS A 38 -8.08 -2.64 12.03
N LEU A 39 -6.93 -2.89 11.39
CA LEU A 39 -5.69 -2.19 11.73
C LEU A 39 -5.70 -0.73 11.25
N VAL A 40 -6.40 -0.41 10.17
CA VAL A 40 -6.62 0.96 9.70
C VAL A 40 -7.58 1.69 10.64
N GLU A 41 -8.71 1.07 10.99
CA GLU A 41 -9.68 1.60 11.96
C GLU A 41 -9.02 1.86 13.33
N GLY A 42 -8.15 0.94 13.78
CA GLY A 42 -7.39 1.07 15.02
C GLY A 42 -6.18 2.01 14.94
N GLY A 43 -5.92 2.65 13.79
CA GLY A 43 -4.82 3.59 13.59
C GLY A 43 -3.42 2.98 13.57
N ALA A 44 -3.31 1.65 13.52
CA ALA A 44 -2.03 0.95 13.39
C ALA A 44 -1.48 1.02 11.95
N LEU A 45 -2.35 1.05 10.95
CA LEU A 45 -2.01 1.29 9.56
C LEU A 45 -2.83 2.46 9.01
N ARG A 46 -2.44 2.91 7.83
CA ARG A 46 -3.22 3.79 6.96
C ARG A 46 -3.46 3.06 5.65
N ALA A 47 -4.49 3.48 4.91
CA ALA A 47 -4.77 2.94 3.59
C ALA A 47 -5.02 4.06 2.58
N VAL A 48 -4.68 3.80 1.33
CA VAL A 48 -4.98 4.67 0.19
C VAL A 48 -5.38 3.81 -1.00
N VAL A 49 -6.33 4.29 -1.81
CA VAL A 49 -6.73 3.64 -3.06
C VAL A 49 -6.19 4.45 -4.21
N ILE A 50 -5.38 3.82 -5.07
CA ILE A 50 -4.76 4.44 -6.24
C ILE A 50 -5.02 3.54 -7.44
N ALA A 51 -5.61 4.11 -8.50
CA ALA A 51 -6.00 3.37 -9.71
C ALA A 51 -6.82 2.09 -9.43
N GLY A 52 -7.69 2.12 -8.42
CA GLY A 52 -8.50 0.96 -8.01
C GLY A 52 -7.78 -0.08 -7.15
N VAL A 53 -6.49 0.12 -6.85
CA VAL A 53 -5.70 -0.76 -5.98
C VAL A 53 -5.58 -0.15 -4.59
N LYS A 54 -5.93 -0.92 -3.55
CA LYS A 54 -5.82 -0.50 -2.15
C LYS A 54 -4.46 -0.89 -1.58
N PHE A 55 -3.72 0.12 -1.14
CA PHE A 55 -2.42 -0.02 -0.48
C PHE A 55 -2.55 0.27 1.01
N TYR A 56 -1.89 -0.56 1.82
CA TYR A 56 -1.76 -0.41 3.26
C TYR A 56 -0.33 0.01 3.59
N TYR A 57 -0.19 1.00 4.47
CA TYR A 57 1.12 1.57 4.81
C TYR A 57 1.14 2.13 6.24
N ARG A 58 2.34 2.44 6.75
CA ARG A 58 2.53 3.10 8.05
C ARG A 58 3.07 4.51 7.91
N ASP A 59 4.13 4.65 7.12
CA ASP A 59 4.79 5.92 6.87
C ASP A 59 4.42 6.46 5.49
N PRO A 60 3.79 7.64 5.38
CA PRO A 60 3.36 8.18 4.09
C PRO A 60 4.52 8.52 3.14
N GLN A 61 5.71 8.87 3.66
CA GLN A 61 6.85 9.21 2.81
C GLN A 61 7.38 7.96 2.10
N THR A 62 7.69 6.91 2.86
CA THR A 62 8.13 5.62 2.30
C THR A 62 7.06 5.01 1.39
N ALA A 63 5.77 5.16 1.73
CA ALA A 63 4.68 4.67 0.90
C ALA A 63 4.60 5.39 -0.46
N ALA A 64 4.83 6.71 -0.47
CA ALA A 64 4.80 7.49 -1.71
C ALA A 64 5.88 7.04 -2.69
N GLU A 65 7.12 6.83 -2.21
CA GLU A 65 8.23 6.34 -3.05
C GLU A 65 7.87 5.02 -3.74
N VAL A 66 7.36 4.05 -2.98
CA VAL A 66 7.03 2.72 -3.49
C VAL A 66 5.83 2.75 -4.44
N ILE A 67 4.79 3.52 -4.10
CA ILE A 67 3.61 3.59 -4.95
C ILE A 67 3.95 4.32 -6.26
N LEU A 68 4.74 5.39 -6.22
CA LEU A 68 5.20 6.08 -7.42
C LEU A 68 6.08 5.19 -8.30
N ASP A 69 6.99 4.40 -7.71
CA ASP A 69 7.82 3.43 -8.44
C ASP A 69 6.98 2.30 -9.06
N SER A 70 5.83 1.96 -8.47
CA SER A 70 4.90 0.96 -9.00
C SER A 70 3.99 1.49 -10.12
N VAL A 71 3.88 2.81 -10.28
CA VAL A 71 3.09 3.46 -11.32
C VAL A 71 3.98 3.67 -12.54
N ASP A 72 3.62 3.05 -13.67
CA ASP A 72 4.25 3.39 -14.94
C ASP A 72 3.81 4.80 -15.36
N ILE A 73 4.65 5.79 -15.06
CA ILE A 73 4.45 7.20 -15.38
C ILE A 73 4.21 7.41 -16.89
N SER A 74 4.69 6.49 -17.75
CA SER A 74 4.47 6.56 -19.20
C SER A 74 3.01 6.36 -19.60
N THR A 75 2.21 5.75 -18.73
CA THR A 75 0.77 5.52 -18.93
C THR A 75 -0.10 6.71 -18.52
N LEU A 76 0.47 7.71 -17.83
CA LEU A 76 -0.24 8.91 -17.44
C LEU A 76 -0.44 9.86 -18.63
N PRO A 77 -1.58 10.59 -18.70
CA PRO A 77 -1.77 11.68 -19.64
C PRO A 77 -0.63 12.71 -19.56
N ARG A 78 -0.26 13.28 -20.71
CA ARG A 78 0.89 14.19 -20.83
C ARG A 78 0.84 15.36 -19.83
N GLU A 79 -0.33 15.94 -19.59
CA GLU A 79 -0.51 17.03 -18.62
C GLU A 79 -0.18 16.64 -17.18
N GLU A 80 -0.49 15.40 -16.78
CA GLU A 80 -0.21 14.91 -15.42
C GLU A 80 1.28 14.58 -15.26
N ARG A 81 1.91 14.04 -16.30
CA ARG A 81 3.37 13.84 -16.33
C ARG A 81 4.15 15.14 -16.17
N GLU A 82 3.73 16.20 -16.84
CA GLU A 82 4.41 17.51 -16.79
C GLU A 82 4.31 18.17 -15.41
N LYS A 83 3.29 17.86 -14.61
CA LYS A 83 3.16 18.33 -13.22
C LYS A 83 4.13 17.60 -12.28
N LEU A 84 4.33 16.30 -12.48
CA LEU A 84 5.24 15.49 -11.67
C LEU A 84 6.72 15.80 -11.92
N MET A 85 7.09 16.18 -13.15
CA MET A 85 8.47 16.56 -13.50
C MET A 85 8.92 17.94 -12.96
N ARG A 86 8.02 18.69 -12.31
CA ARG A 86 8.28 20.03 -11.76
C ARG A 86 8.39 20.07 -10.24
N LEU A 87 8.27 18.91 -9.58
CA LEU A 87 8.53 18.71 -8.15
C LEU A 87 10.00 18.38 -7.92
#